data_AF-A0A0H3H4U3-F1
#
_entry.id   AF-A0A0H3H4U3-F1
#
_cell.length_a   1.000
_cell.length_b   1.000
_cell.length_c   1.000
_cell.angle_alpha   90.00
_cell.angle_beta   90.00
_cell.angle_gamma   90.00
#
_symmetry.space_group_name_H-M   'P 1'
#
loop_
_entity.id
_entity.type
_entity.pdbx_description
1 polymer ?
#
loop_
_entity_poly.entity_id
_entity_poly.type
_entity_poly.pdbx_seq_one_letter_code
_entity_poly.pdbx_strand_id
1 'polypeptide(L)' 'MIIPWQDLDPETLDNLIESFVLREGTDYGEHERSLTDKVADVKQQLKSGEAVLVWSELHETVNIMPRKQFHG' A
#
# COMPACT_ATOMS: atom_id res chain seq x y z
N MET A 1 -14.23 2.04 0.37
CA MET A 1 -14.11 3.52 0.24
C MET A 1 -12.63 3.90 0.11
N ILE A 2 -12.25 4.84 -0.77
CA ILE A 2 -10.86 5.35 -0.81
C ILE A 2 -10.66 6.29 0.37
N ILE A 3 -9.59 6.09 1.15
CA ILE A 3 -9.16 7.00 2.20
C ILE A 3 -7.87 7.74 1.81
N PRO A 4 -7.75 9.04 2.12
CA PRO A 4 -6.52 9.78 1.89
C PRO A 4 -5.41 9.27 2.82
N TRP A 5 -4.29 8.84 2.24
CA TRP A 5 -3.14 8.35 3.02
C TRP A 5 -2.49 9.42 3.89
N GLN A 6 -2.73 10.70 3.58
CA GLN A 6 -2.20 11.86 4.30
C GLN A 6 -2.88 12.05 5.66
N ASP A 7 -4.08 11.48 5.86
CA ASP A 7 -4.81 11.56 7.13
C ASP A 7 -4.37 10.47 8.12
N LEU A 8 -3.54 9.51 7.68
CA LEU A 8 -2.98 8.48 8.56
C LEU A 8 -1.69 8.95 9.20
N ASP A 9 -1.47 8.53 10.44
CA ASP A 9 -0.17 8.66 11.09
C ASP A 9 0.92 8.00 10.22
N PRO A 10 2.10 8.63 10.07
CA PRO A 10 3.19 8.11 9.25
C PRO A 10 3.60 6.69 9.63
N GLU A 11 3.60 6.38 10.93
CA GLU A 11 3.92 5.05 11.46
C GLU A 11 2.84 4.03 11.08
N THR A 12 1.56 4.38 11.18
CA THR A 12 0.45 3.53 10.74
C THR A 12 0.52 3.27 9.25
N LEU A 13 0.79 4.30 8.45
CA LEU A 13 0.95 4.16 7.01
C LEU A 13 2.11 3.22 6.66
N ASP A 14 3.26 3.39 7.30
CA ASP A 14 4.44 2.54 7.04
C ASP A 14 4.16 1.08 7.46
N ASN A 15 3.50 0.85 8.59
CA ASN A 15 3.07 -0.49 9.02
C ASN A 15 2.09 -1.16 8.05
N LEU A 16 1.14 -0.39 7.50
CA LEU A 16 0.18 -0.87 6.50
C LEU A 16 0.88 -1.25 5.20
N ILE A 17 1.81 -0.42 4.73
CA ILE A 17 2.60 -0.68 3.53
C ILE A 17 3.48 -1.92 3.74
N GLU A 18 4.16 -2.02 4.88
CA GLU A 18 5.00 -3.18 5.21
C GLU A 18 4.18 -4.47 5.21
N SER A 19 3.03 -4.45 5.89
CA SER A 19 2.10 -5.58 5.93
C SER A 19 1.59 -5.96 4.53
N PHE A 20 1.33 -4.98 3.66
CA PHE A 20 0.93 -5.20 2.28
C PHE A 20 2.04 -5.86 1.46
N VAL A 21 3.27 -5.34 1.55
CA VAL A 21 4.44 -5.88 0.85
C VAL A 21 4.75 -7.32 1.29
N LEU A 22 4.63 -7.61 2.60
CA LEU A 22 4.83 -8.94 3.16
C LEU A 22 3.76 -9.95 2.69
N ARG A 23 2.51 -9.50 2.47
CA ARG A 23 1.39 -10.35 2.05
C ARG A 23 1.35 -10.60 0.54
N GLU A 24 1.53 -9.56 -0.26
CA GLU A 24 1.49 -9.65 -1.72
C GLU A 24 2.72 -10.36 -2.28
N GLY A 25 3.79 -10.45 -1.48
CA GLY A 25 5.02 -11.14 -1.90
C GLY A 25 5.49 -10.63 -3.25
N THR A 26 5.42 -9.30 -3.46
CA THR A 26 5.65 -8.68 -4.77
C THR A 26 6.98 -9.18 -5.33
N ASP A 27 6.87 -10.03 -6.35
CA ASP A 27 7.96 -10.73 -7.03
C ASP A 27 8.65 -9.73 -7.95
N TYR A 28 9.38 -8.79 -7.34
CA TYR A 28 10.18 -7.80 -8.06
C TYR A 28 11.51 -8.41 -8.51
N GLY A 29 11.44 -9.50 -9.29
CA GLY A 29 12.55 -10.09 -10.03
C GLY A 29 13.71 -10.64 -9.20
N GLU A 30 14.67 -11.27 -9.88
CA GLU A 30 15.83 -12.02 -9.35
C GLU A 30 16.81 -11.23 -8.47
N HIS A 31 16.49 -9.98 -8.11
CA HIS A 31 17.26 -9.15 -7.21
C HIS A 31 16.50 -9.00 -5.88
N GLU A 32 17.10 -9.49 -4.78
CA GLU A 32 16.63 -9.28 -3.40
C GLU A 32 16.59 -7.79 -3.07
N ARG A 33 15.51 -7.08 -3.44
CA ARG A 33 15.24 -5.76 -2.91
C ARG A 33 14.86 -5.89 -1.44
N SER A 34 15.44 -5.01 -0.61
CA SER A 34 15.12 -4.99 0.81
C SER A 34 13.64 -4.65 1.03
N LEU A 35 13.09 -5.08 2.16
CA LEU A 35 11.73 -4.72 2.57
C LEU A 35 11.55 -3.20 2.57
N THR A 36 12.55 -2.46 3.02
CA THR A 36 12.58 -1.00 3.06
C THR A 36 12.45 -0.37 1.67
N ASP A 37 13.12 -0.91 0.66
CA ASP A 37 13.01 -0.42 -0.72
C ASP A 37 11.60 -0.63 -1.28
N LYS A 38 11.00 -1.80 -0.99
CA LYS A 38 9.63 -2.11 -1.41
C LYS A 38 8.61 -1.19 -0.73
N VAL A 39 8.80 -0.92 0.56
CA VAL A 39 7.96 0.03 1.31
C VAL A 39 8.06 1.43 0.71
N ALA A 40 9.28 1.88 0.38
CA ALA A 40 9.50 3.18 -0.24
C ALA A 40 8.82 3.29 -1.62
N ASP A 41 8.87 2.23 -2.43
CA ASP A 41 8.23 2.16 -3.74
C ASP A 41 6.70 2.30 -3.64
N VAL A 42 6.05 1.52 -2.78
CA VAL A 42 4.60 1.62 -2.55
C VAL A 42 4.22 3.00 -2.01
N LYS A 43 5.03 3.57 -1.10
CA LYS A 43 4.82 4.94 -0.61
C LYS A 43 4.92 5.98 -1.73
N GLN A 44 5.81 5.76 -2.69
CA GLN A 44 5.92 6.61 -3.87
C GLN A 44 4.69 6.46 -4.79
N GLN A 45 4.18 5.25 -4.98
CA GLN A 45 2.94 4.99 -5.74
C GLN A 45 1.71 5.66 -5.10
N LEU A 46 1.63 5.68 -3.76
CA LEU A 46 0.59 6.41 -3.03
C LEU A 46 0.70 7.93 -3.24
N LYS A 47 1.94 8.45 -3.27
CA LYS A 47 2.20 9.88 -3.57
C LYS A 47 1.91 10.26 -5.02
N SER A 48 2.21 9.38 -5.98
CA SER A 48 1.91 9.60 -7.41
C SER A 48 0.42 9.41 -7.74
N GLY A 49 -0.34 8.77 -6.84
CA GLY A 49 -1.75 8.43 -7.05
C GLY A 49 -1.96 7.14 -7.86
N GLU A 50 -0.89 6.39 -8.12
CA GLU A 50 -0.95 5.08 -8.76
C GLU A 50 -1.46 3.98 -7.84
N ALA A 51 -1.28 4.13 -6.54
CA ALA A 51 -1.89 3.31 -5.50
C ALA A 51 -2.87 4.13 -4.65
N VAL A 52 -3.85 3.46 -4.07
CA VAL A 52 -4.83 4.06 -3.15
C VAL A 52 -5.02 3.18 -1.92
N LEU A 53 -5.29 3.82 -0.78
CA LEU A 53 -5.79 3.11 0.40
C LEU A 53 -7.29 2.95 0.28
N VAL A 54 -7.77 1.75 0.59
CA VAL A 54 -9.17 1.38 0.53
C VAL A 54 -9.59 0.85 1.88
N TRP A 55 -10.55 1.53 2.50
CA TRP A 55 -11.28 1.03 3.66
C TRP A 55 -12.34 0.04 3.23
N SER A 56 -12.29 -1.15 3.83
CA SER A 56 -13.29 -2.20 3.72
C SER A 56 -14.20 -2.15 4.95
N GLU A 57 -15.44 -1.67 4.78
CA GLU A 57 -16.43 -1.63 5.87
C GLU A 57 -16.82 -3.04 6.33
N LEU A 58 -16.81 -4.02 5.42
CA LEU A 58 -17.20 -5.40 5.72
C LEU A 58 -16.23 -6.08 6.68
N HIS A 59 -14.95 -5.76 6.58
CA HIS A 59 -13.89 -6.39 7.36
C HIS A 59 -13.24 -5.42 8.37
N GLU A 60 -13.69 -4.17 8.41
CA GLU A 60 -13.09 -3.08 9.20
C GLU A 60 -11.57 -3.02 9.05
N THR A 61 -11.09 -3.17 7.81
CA THR A 61 -9.66 -3.18 7.49
C THR A 61 -9.30 -2.17 6.42
N VAL A 62 -8.07 -1.67 6.51
CA VAL A 62 -7.44 -0.87 5.46
C VAL A 62 -6.63 -1.78 4.55
N ASN A 63 -6.78 -1.62 3.25
CA ASN A 63 -5.98 -2.30 2.24
C ASN A 63 -5.35 -1.29 1.28
N ILE A 64 -4.24 -1.68 0.66
CA ILE A 64 -3.60 -0.90 -0.40
C ILE A 64 -3.86 -1.64 -1.72
N MET A 65 -4.17 -0.91 -2.78
CA MET A 65 -4.28 -1.52 -4.10
C MET A 65 -3.94 -0.50 -5.20
N PRO A 66 -3.48 -0.96 -6.38
CA PRO A 66 -3.31 -0.09 -7.52
C PRO A 66 -4.62 0.60 -7.85
N ARG A 67 -4.58 1.92 -8.09
CA ARG A 67 -5.76 2.71 -8.45
C ARG A 67 -6.47 2.17 -9.69
N LYS A 68 -5.73 1.52 -10.60
CA LYS A 68 -6.28 0.86 -11.79
C LYS A 68 -7.11 -0.39 -11.47
N GLN A 69 -6.82 -1.08 -10.37
CA GLN A 69 -7.59 -2.25 -9.93
C GLN A 69 -8.78 -1.89 -9.04
N PHE A 70 -8.77 -0.68 -8.45
CA PHE A 70 -9.93 -0.17 -7.74
C PHE A 70 -11.05 0.16 -8.73
N HIS A 71 -12.00 -0.77 -8.88
CA HIS A 71 -13.23 -0.55 -9.63
C HIS A 71 -14.28 -0.05 -8.63
N GLY A 72 -14.42 1.27 -8.55
CA GLY A 72 -15.44 1.94 -7.73
C GLY A 72 -16.84 1.81 -8.30
#